data_AF-A0A2M6WHR8-F1
#
_entry.id   AF-A0A2M6WHR8-F1
#
_cell.length_a   1.000
_cell.length_b   1.000
_cell.length_c   1.000
_cell.angle_alpha   90.00
_cell.angle_beta   90.00
_cell.angle_gamma   90.00
#
_symmetry.space_group_name_H-M   'P 1'
#
loop_
_entity.id
_entity.type
_entity.pdbx_description
1 polymer ?
#
loop_
_entity_poly.entity_id
_entity_poly.type
_entity_poly.pdbx_seq_one_letter_code
_entity_poly.pdbx_strand_id
1 'polypeptide(L)' 'MGFDFFVYTYLVKRNNNLSKSYYQTVSTVFAVVGVLHLIRIIFQLDVYIQGYEVPMSISVGAVAVTFYLTFRGYSLARKR' A
#
# COMPACT_ATOMS: atom_id res chain seq x y z
N MET A 1 12.18 37.87 -11.04
CA MET A 1 11.06 37.09 -11.60
C MET A 1 11.45 35.67 -12.05
N GLY A 2 12.62 35.44 -12.69
CA GLY A 2 12.99 34.08 -13.14
C GLY A 2 13.43 33.10 -12.04
N PHE A 3 14.07 33.57 -10.97
CA PHE A 3 14.56 32.72 -9.87
C PHE A 3 13.41 32.11 -9.06
N ASP A 4 12.42 32.93 -8.66
CA ASP A 4 11.25 32.47 -7.89
C ASP A 4 10.42 31.44 -8.68
N PHE A 5 10.28 31.62 -9.99
CA PHE A 5 9.58 30.68 -10.87
C PHE A 5 10.30 29.33 -10.96
N PHE A 6 11.63 29.33 -11.09
CA PHE A 6 12.43 28.10 -11.13
C PHE A 6 12.34 27.34 -9.80
N VAL A 7 12.45 28.04 -8.66
CA VAL A 7 12.32 27.42 -7.34
C VAL A 7 10.91 26.84 -7.15
N TYR A 8 9.86 27.59 -7.53
CA TYR A 8 8.48 27.12 -7.40
C TYR A 8 8.22 25.84 -8.21
N THR A 9 8.69 25.78 -9.46
CA THR A 9 8.54 24.59 -10.31
C THR A 9 9.35 23.40 -9.80
N TYR A 10 10.55 23.63 -9.26
CA TYR A 10 11.36 22.59 -8.61
C TYR A 10 10.65 22.01 -7.38
N LEU A 11 10.08 22.86 -6.52
CA LEU A 11 9.37 22.42 -5.32
C LEU A 11 8.12 21.62 -5.67
N VAL A 12 7.32 22.07 -6.65
CA VAL A 12 6.12 21.35 -7.10
C VAL A 12 6.49 19.99 -7.70
N LYS A 13 7.50 19.94 -8.59
CA LYS A 13 7.92 18.68 -9.22
C LYS A 13 8.49 17.69 -8.18
N ARG A 14 9.28 18.17 -7.22
CA ARG A 14 9.80 17.35 -6.11
C ARG A 14 8.67 16.79 -5.24
N ASN A 15 7.71 17.62 -4.84
CA ASN A 15 6.56 17.21 -4.02
C ASN A 15 5.73 16.12 -4.73
N ASN A 16 5.45 16.32 -6.02
CA ASN A 16 4.72 15.33 -6.82
C ASN A 16 5.46 13.98 -6.88
N ASN A 17 6.77 13.99 -7.12
CA ASN A 17 7.57 12.76 -7.15
C ASN A 17 7.62 12.04 -5.79
N LEU A 18 7.78 12.78 -4.70
CA LEU A 18 7.73 12.22 -3.34
C LEU A 18 6.37 11.56 -3.07
N SER A 19 5.27 12.23 -3.43
CA SER A 19 3.94 11.68 -3.26
C SER A 19 3.70 10.43 -4.10
N LYS A 20 4.20 10.41 -5.34
CA LYS A 20 4.09 9.27 -6.25
C LYS A 20 4.87 8.06 -5.73
N SER A 21 6.11 8.28 -5.29
CA SER A 21 6.95 7.23 -4.70
C SER A 21 6.32 6.70 -3.41
N TYR A 22 5.77 7.55 -2.54
CA TYR A 22 5.05 7.13 -1.35
C TYR A 22 3.86 6.21 -1.68
N TYR A 23 2.98 6.61 -2.60
CA TYR A 23 1.84 5.77 -2.99
C TYR A 23 2.28 4.45 -3.62
N GLN A 24 3.36 4.44 -4.42
CA GLN A 24 3.91 3.20 -4.97
C GLN A 24 4.42 2.27 -3.86
N THR A 25 5.23 2.77 -2.92
CA THR A 25 5.76 1.98 -1.82
C THR A 25 4.64 1.41 -0.96
N VAL A 26 3.66 2.23 -0.56
CA VAL A 26 2.52 1.79 0.24
C VAL A 26 1.70 0.72 -0.49
N SER A 27 1.44 0.90 -1.79
CA SER A 27 0.71 -0.09 -2.59
C SER A 27 1.45 -1.43 -2.65
N THR A 28 2.77 -1.40 -2.84
CA THR A 28 3.60 -2.60 -2.88
C THR A 28 3.59 -3.33 -1.53
N VAL A 29 3.67 -2.59 -0.42
CA VAL A 29 3.58 -3.19 0.93
C VAL A 29 2.23 -3.88 1.14
N PHE A 30 1.12 -3.21 0.81
CA PHE A 30 -0.20 -3.82 0.92
C PHE A 30 -0.40 -5.01 -0.02
N ALA A 31 0.21 -4.99 -1.21
CA ALA A 31 0.18 -6.13 -2.12
C ALA A 31 0.87 -7.36 -1.49
N VAL A 32 2.07 -7.17 -0.92
CA VAL A 32 2.80 -8.25 -0.23
C VAL A 32 2.00 -8.79 0.95
N VAL A 33 1.43 -7.91 1.77
CA VAL A 33 0.59 -8.32 2.91
C VAL A 33 -0.65 -9.09 2.44
N GLY A 34 -1.30 -8.64 1.36
CA GLY A 34 -2.44 -9.35 0.77
C GLY A 34 -2.08 -10.76 0.28
N VAL A 35 -0.90 -10.91 -0.34
CA VAL A 35 -0.38 -12.22 -0.76
C VAL A 35 -0.12 -13.13 0.44
N LEU A 36 0.47 -12.61 1.52
CA LEU A 36 0.70 -13.39 2.74
C LEU A 36 -0.63 -13.90 3.35
N HIS A 37 -1.66 -13.06 3.38
CA HIS A 37 -2.98 -13.50 3.84
C HIS A 37 -3.65 -14.51 2.89
N LEU A 38 -3.46 -14.38 1.58
CA LEU A 38 -3.94 -15.37 0.62
C LEU A 38 -3.26 -16.73 0.82
N ILE A 39 -1.94 -16.76 0.99
CA ILE A 39 -1.19 -17.97 1.30
C ILE A 39 -1.74 -18.59 2.59
N ARG A 40 -1.93 -17.77 3.63
CA ARG A 40 -2.51 -18.23 4.90
C ARG A 40 -3.87 -18.92 4.70
N ILE A 41 -4.74 -18.37 3.87
CA ILE A 41 -6.08 -18.93 3.60
C ILE A 41 -5.98 -20.24 2.79
N ILE A 42 -5.15 -20.27 1.75
CA ILE A 42 -5.03 -21.44 0.86
C ILE A 42 -4.45 -22.65 1.61
N PHE A 43 -3.43 -22.42 2.42
CA PHE A 43 -2.73 -23.48 3.16
C PHE A 43 -3.31 -23.71 4.56
N GLN A 44 -4.39 -23.00 4.94
CA GLN A 44 -5.01 -23.09 6.26
C GLN A 44 -3.98 -22.93 7.40
N LEU A 45 -3.09 -21.92 7.29
CA LEU A 45 -2.01 -21.73 8.27
C LEU A 45 -2.55 -21.14 9.57
N ASP A 46 -2.36 -21.88 10.65
CA ASP A 46 -2.67 -21.43 12.00
C ASP A 46 -1.65 -20.40 12.46
N VAL A 47 -2.14 -19.29 13.01
CA VAL A 47 -1.31 -18.20 13.50
C VAL A 47 -1.74 -17.88 14.91
N TYR A 48 -0.81 -18.01 15.85
CA TYR A 48 -1.01 -17.71 17.26
C TYR A 48 -0.25 -16.44 17.62
N ILE A 49 -0.95 -15.48 18.22
CA ILE A 49 -0.36 -14.22 18.70
C ILE A 49 -0.63 -14.14 20.19
N GLN A 50 0.42 -14.18 21.01
CA GLN A 50 0.32 -14.17 22.47
C GLN A 50 -0.64 -15.24 23.03
N GLY A 51 -0.64 -16.44 22.43
CA GLY A 51 -1.52 -17.54 22.85
C GLY A 51 -2.96 -17.47 22.32
N TYR A 52 -3.33 -16.43 21.59
CA TYR A 52 -4.62 -16.34 20.91
C TYR A 52 -4.50 -16.81 19.46
N GLU A 53 -5.37 -17.75 19.06
CA GLU A 53 -5.49 -18.19 17.68
C GLU A 53 -6.23 -17.13 16.87
N VAL A 54 -5.58 -16.60 15.83
CA VAL A 54 -6.22 -15.60 14.98
C VAL A 54 -7.24 -16.31 14.07
N PRO A 55 -8.54 -16.01 14.16
CA PRO A 55 -9.54 -16.68 13.34
C PRO A 55 -9.31 -16.39 11.84
N MET A 56 -9.60 -17.38 10.99
CA MET A 56 -9.39 -17.29 9.55
C MET A 56 -10.24 -16.18 8.89
N SER A 57 -11.39 -15.86 9.46
CA SER A 57 -12.27 -14.76 9.02
C SER A 57 -11.56 -13.40 8.98
N ILE A 58 -10.62 -13.16 9.90
CA ILE A 58 -9.83 -11.92 9.93
C ILE A 58 -8.89 -11.86 8.71
N SER A 59 -8.26 -12.98 8.33
CA SER A 59 -7.43 -13.03 7.11
C SER A 59 -8.25 -12.73 5.87
N VAL A 60 -9.48 -13.25 5.77
CA VAL A 60 -10.36 -12.99 4.62
C VAL A 60 -10.68 -11.50 4.52
N GLY A 61 -11.00 -10.85 5.64
CA GLY A 61 -11.18 -9.40 5.70
C GLY A 61 -9.90 -8.64 5.31
N ALA A 62 -8.75 -9.08 5.80
CA ALA A 62 -7.46 -8.48 5.48
C ALA A 62 -7.14 -8.57 3.98
N VAL A 63 -7.42 -9.69 3.31
CA VAL A 63 -7.27 -9.81 1.85
C VAL A 63 -8.13 -8.77 1.12
N ALA A 64 -9.40 -8.60 1.50
CA ALA A 64 -10.28 -7.64 0.85
C ALA A 64 -9.77 -6.19 0.99
N VAL A 65 -9.35 -5.81 2.20
CA VAL A 65 -8.82 -4.46 2.49
C VAL A 65 -7.49 -4.21 1.79
N THR A 66 -6.56 -5.15 1.89
CA THR A 66 -5.22 -5.03 1.26
C THR A 66 -5.32 -4.96 -0.25
N PHE A 67 -6.22 -5.74 -0.87
CA PHE A 67 -6.46 -5.69 -2.31
C PHE A 67 -7.03 -4.34 -2.74
N TYR A 68 -8.02 -3.82 -2.02
CA TYR A 68 -8.59 -2.49 -2.29
C TYR A 68 -7.55 -1.38 -2.16
N LEU A 69 -6.76 -1.39 -1.08
CA LEU A 69 -5.71 -0.39 -0.84
C LEU A 69 -4.61 -0.45 -1.90
N THR A 70 -4.21 -1.65 -2.32
CA THR A 70 -3.26 -1.86 -3.41
C THR A 70 -3.78 -1.24 -4.71
N PHE A 71 -5.03 -1.54 -5.07
CA PHE A 71 -5.63 -1.02 -6.30
C PHE A 71 -5.78 0.51 -6.27
N ARG A 72 -6.26 1.06 -5.15
CA ARG A 72 -6.38 2.51 -4.96
C ARG A 72 -5.02 3.21 -4.98
N GLY A 73 -4.02 2.67 -4.31
CA GLY A 73 -2.70 3.27 -4.23
C GLY A 73 -1.99 3.31 -5.59
N TYR A 74 -2.08 2.25 -6.41
CA TYR A 74 -1.56 2.27 -7.77
C TYR A 74 -2.34 3.20 -8.70
N SER A 75 -3.66 3.31 -8.52
CA SER A 75 -4.48 4.28 -9.26
C SER A 75 -4.06 5.73 -8.96
N LEU A 76 -3.83 6.06 -7.69
CA LEU A 76 -3.36 7.38 -7.27
C LEU A 76 -1.93 7.68 -7.75
N ALA A 77 -1.06 6.67 -7.77
CA ALA A 77 0.28 6.81 -8.33
C ALA A 77 0.30 7.02 -9.85
N ARG A 78 -0.74 6.56 -10.57
CA ARG A 78 -0.87 6.73 -12.04
C ARG A 78 -1.54 8.04 -12.43
N LYS A 79 -2.44 8.58 -11.61
CA LYS A 79 -3.20 9.80 -11.90
C LYS A 79 -2.46 11.11 -11.57
N ARG A 80 -1.24 11.03 -11.04
CA ARG A 80 -0.29 12.14 -10.83
C ARG A 80 0.97 11.94 -11.68
#